data_AF-A0A1G7A4I6-F1
#
_entry.id   AF-A0A1G7A4I6-F1
#
_cell.length_a   1.000
_cell.length_b   1.000
_cell.length_c   1.000
_cell.angle_alpha   90.00
_cell.angle_beta   90.00
_cell.angle_gamma   90.00
#
_symmetry.space_group_name_H-M   'P 1'
#
loop_
_entity.id
_entity.type
_entity.pdbx_description
1 polymer ?
#
loop_
_entity_poly.entity_id
_entity_poly.type
_entity_poly.pdbx_seq_one_letter_code
_entity_poly.pdbx_strand_id
1 'polypeptide(L)'
;MVNLFKKLFGRDEESGEDLPIALDLEERRRQLLQLEKALDALVNAMREHPELASNPGWQGRTAEYGRLAGEAMVLRKRVPTREELLDLAFEVRPVFKDVPPGLEGLVGLQDAAMRSAESLVTVLPGER
;
A
#
# COMPACT_ATOMS: atom_id res chain seq x y z
N MET A 1 -21.31 -13.15 -5.14
CA MET A 1 -20.89 -11.88 -4.52
C MET A 1 -19.62 -11.39 -5.22
N VAL A 2 -19.73 -10.73 -6.38
CA VAL A 2 -18.60 -10.02 -7.02
C VAL A 2 -19.22 -8.93 -7.90
N ASN A 3 -19.51 -7.75 -7.35
CA ASN A 3 -20.07 -6.64 -8.14
C ASN A 3 -19.50 -5.26 -7.77
N LEU A 4 -18.38 -5.23 -7.03
CA LEU A 4 -17.66 -3.99 -6.73
C LEU A 4 -16.65 -3.64 -7.86
N PHE A 5 -16.14 -4.65 -8.56
CA PHE A 5 -15.21 -4.50 -9.69
C PHE A 5 -15.81 -3.75 -10.88
N LYS A 6 -17.10 -3.91 -11.20
CA LYS A 6 -17.72 -3.19 -12.34
C LYS A 6 -17.96 -1.69 -12.08
N LYS A 7 -18.02 -1.27 -10.82
CA LYS A 7 -18.41 0.12 -10.48
C LYS A 7 -17.23 1.09 -10.42
N LEU A 8 -16.00 0.58 -10.27
CA LEU A 8 -14.77 1.40 -10.33
C LEU A 8 -14.15 1.44 -11.74
N PHE A 9 -14.57 0.54 -12.64
CA PHE A 9 -14.03 0.42 -14.00
C PHE A 9 -15.02 0.81 -15.11
N GLY A 10 -16.23 1.28 -14.77
CA GLY A 10 -17.27 1.55 -15.75
C GLY A 10 -17.53 3.04 -15.97
N ARG A 11 -16.75 3.68 -16.86
CA ARG A 11 -17.23 4.63 -17.90
C ARG A 11 -16.06 5.27 -18.67
N ASP A 12 -15.58 4.56 -19.69
CA ASP A 12 -15.62 4.99 -21.11
C ASP A 12 -15.00 3.85 -21.94
N GLU A 13 -15.86 2.99 -22.49
CA GLU A 13 -15.52 2.14 -23.63
C GLU A 13 -15.52 3.03 -24.87
N GLU A 14 -14.35 3.55 -25.26
CA GLU A 14 -14.08 3.90 -26.65
C GLU A 14 -12.86 3.10 -27.11
N SER A 15 -13.14 2.20 -28.04
CA SER A 15 -12.25 1.26 -28.70
C SER A 15 -10.89 1.85 -29.10
N GLY A 16 -9.88 1.64 -28.28
CA GLY A 16 -8.47 1.75 -28.63
C GLY A 16 -7.78 0.47 -28.20
N GLU A 17 -6.90 -0.06 -29.04
CA GLU A 17 -6.04 -1.21 -28.72
C GLU A 17 -5.46 -1.06 -27.30
N ASP A 18 -5.42 -2.15 -26.51
CA ASP A 18 -4.79 -2.21 -25.18
C ASP A 18 -3.29 -1.89 -25.32
N LEU A 19 -2.96 -0.61 -25.46
CA LEU A 19 -1.59 -0.14 -25.51
C LEU A 19 -0.99 -0.44 -24.14
N PRO A 20 0.20 -1.08 -24.08
CA PRO A 20 0.83 -1.38 -22.81
C PRO A 20 1.03 -0.07 -22.04
N ILE A 21 0.39 0.03 -20.87
CA ILE A 21 0.51 1.17 -19.96
C ILE A 21 2.00 1.38 -19.65
N ALA A 22 2.58 2.46 -20.18
CA ALA A 22 3.93 2.86 -19.84
C ALA A 22 3.90 3.56 -18.47
N LEU A 23 4.51 2.94 -17.46
CA LEU A 23 4.54 3.50 -16.11
C LEU A 23 5.31 4.82 -16.06
N ASP A 24 4.78 5.81 -15.33
CA ASP A 24 5.56 6.98 -14.94
C ASP A 24 6.55 6.59 -13.84
N LEU A 25 7.74 6.15 -14.24
CA LEU A 25 8.72 5.58 -13.32
C LEU A 25 9.17 6.56 -12.23
N GLU A 26 9.22 7.85 -12.53
CA GLU A 26 9.61 8.86 -11.54
C GLU A 26 8.52 9.02 -10.47
N GLU A 27 7.26 9.15 -10.89
CA GLU A 27 6.16 9.25 -9.94
C GLU A 27 5.96 7.94 -9.16
N ARG A 28 6.07 6.77 -9.81
CA ARG A 28 5.99 5.48 -9.11
C ARG A 28 7.10 5.30 -8.08
N ARG A 29 8.32 5.77 -8.35
CA ARG A 29 9.40 5.79 -7.34
C ARG A 29 9.07 6.68 -6.15
N ARG A 30 8.44 7.84 -6.37
CA ARG A 30 8.00 8.73 -5.29
C ARG A 30 6.91 8.08 -4.45
N GLN A 31 5.92 7.45 -5.08
CA GLN A 31 4.83 6.76 -4.38
C GLN A 31 5.34 5.56 -3.57
N LEU A 32 6.24 4.74 -4.14
CA LEU A 32 6.88 3.63 -3.43
C LEU A 32 7.70 4.13 -2.22
N LEU A 33 8.40 5.26 -2.34
CA LEU A 33 9.11 5.87 -1.21
C LEU A 33 8.15 6.35 -0.11
N GLN A 34 6.99 6.89 -0.48
CA GLN A 34 5.98 7.29 0.48
C GLN A 34 5.40 6.09 1.22
N LEU A 35 5.11 5.00 0.50
CA LEU A 35 4.64 3.76 1.10
C LEU A 35 5.68 3.14 2.04
N GLU A 36 6.94 3.03 1.59
CA GLU A 36 8.08 2.57 2.41
C GLU A 36 8.15 3.34 3.74
N LYS A 37 8.16 4.67 3.68
CA LYS A 37 8.22 5.52 4.88
C LYS A 37 7.00 5.39 5.79
N ALA A 38 5.80 5.27 5.22
CA ALA A 38 4.57 5.12 5.99
C ALA A 38 4.53 3.78 6.73
N LEU A 39 4.94 2.70 6.06
CA LEU A 39 5.04 1.37 6.64
C LEU A 39 6.13 1.33 7.73
N ASP A 40 7.31 1.90 7.49
CA ASP A 40 8.37 1.98 8.50
C ASP A 40 7.94 2.74 9.75
N ALA A 41 7.26 3.88 9.58
CA ALA A 41 6.73 4.66 10.69
C ALA A 41 5.71 3.85 11.51
N LEU A 42 4.80 3.14 10.83
CA LEU A 42 3.83 2.26 11.47
C LEU A 42 4.52 1.11 12.22
N VAL A 43 5.47 0.43 11.59
CA VAL A 43 6.24 -0.67 12.20
C VAL A 43 6.98 -0.21 13.45
N ASN A 44 7.63 0.94 13.39
CA ASN A 44 8.35 1.49 14.54
C ASN A 44 7.40 1.80 15.70
N ALA A 45 6.27 2.45 15.43
CA ALA A 45 5.27 2.72 16.46
C ALA A 45 4.70 1.42 17.07
N MET A 46 4.46 0.39 16.25
CA MET A 46 4.00 -0.91 16.74
C MET A 46 5.05 -1.63 17.60
N ARG A 47 6.35 -1.46 17.31
CA ARG A 47 7.45 -2.01 18.12
C ARG A 47 7.65 -1.28 19.44
N GLU A 48 7.41 0.02 19.45
CA GLU A 48 7.54 0.86 20.64
C GLU A 48 6.33 0.71 21.58
N HIS A 49 5.17 0.28 21.07
CA HIS A 49 3.98 0.07 21.87
C HIS A 49 4.10 -1.20 22.75
N PRO A 50 4.14 -1.09 24.10
CA PRO A 50 4.44 -2.22 24.98
C PRO A 50 3.50 -3.43 24.83
N GLU A 51 2.20 -3.18 24.65
CA GLU A 51 1.20 -4.24 24.50
C GLU A 51 1.31 -4.98 23.16
N LEU A 52 1.75 -4.29 22.10
CA LEU A 52 1.90 -4.89 20.77
C LEU A 52 3.22 -5.64 20.69
N ALA A 53 4.28 -5.05 21.24
CA ALA A 53 5.61 -5.63 21.28
C ALA A 53 5.67 -6.94 22.07
N SER A 54 4.80 -7.13 23.07
CA SER A 54 4.74 -8.34 23.91
C SER A 54 3.76 -9.40 23.40
N ASN A 55 2.95 -9.10 22.38
CA ASN A 55 1.92 -10.00 21.86
C ASN A 55 2.37 -10.67 20.54
N PRO A 56 2.49 -12.01 20.47
CA PRO A 56 2.96 -12.71 19.27
C PRO A 56 2.11 -12.47 18.01
N GLY A 57 0.79 -12.30 18.16
CA GLY A 57 -0.10 -12.01 17.03
C GLY A 57 0.16 -10.63 16.44
N TRP A 58 0.45 -9.65 17.30
CA TRP A 58 0.85 -8.32 16.86
C TRP A 58 2.27 -8.30 16.29
N GLN A 59 3.21 -9.04 16.89
CA GLN A 59 4.56 -9.19 16.34
C GLN A 59 4.55 -9.74 14.90
N GLY A 60 3.70 -10.73 14.62
CA GLY A 60 3.53 -11.27 13.27
C GLY A 60 3.07 -10.20 12.27
N ARG A 61 2.11 -9.35 12.65
CA ARG A 61 1.67 -8.24 11.79
C ARG A 61 2.76 -7.17 11.63
N THR A 62 3.46 -6.82 12.70
CA THR A 62 4.58 -5.87 12.63
C THR A 62 5.67 -6.37 11.69
N ALA A 63 5.99 -7.67 11.72
CA ALA A 63 6.95 -8.28 10.81
C ALA A 63 6.47 -8.20 9.34
N GLU A 64 5.18 -8.44 9.11
CA GLU A 64 4.59 -8.36 7.77
C GLU A 64 4.68 -6.94 7.19
N TYR A 65 4.30 -5.91 7.94
CA TYR A 65 4.46 -4.53 7.46
C TYR A 65 5.93 -4.16 7.22
N GLY A 66 6.86 -4.70 8.02
CA GLY A 66 8.28 -4.53 7.79
C GLY A 66 8.76 -5.19 6.50
N ARG A 67 8.22 -6.37 6.16
CA ARG A 67 8.49 -7.04 4.87
C ARG A 67 7.96 -6.21 3.70
N LEU A 68 6.74 -5.69 3.80
CA LEU A 68 6.12 -4.83 2.77
C LEU A 68 6.90 -3.52 2.56
N ALA A 69 7.43 -2.92 3.63
CA ALA A 69 8.32 -1.77 3.52
C ALA A 69 9.60 -2.10 2.74
N GLY A 70 10.22 -3.26 3.04
CA GLY A 70 11.37 -3.77 2.32
C GLY A 70 11.07 -4.05 0.84
N GLU A 71 9.89 -4.57 0.53
CA GLU A 71 9.43 -4.81 -0.84
C GLU A 71 9.25 -3.50 -1.61
N ALA A 72 8.59 -2.50 -1.01
CA ALA A 72 8.46 -1.16 -1.58
C ALA A 72 9.84 -0.54 -1.91
N MET A 73 10.81 -0.68 -1.00
CA MET A 73 12.19 -0.26 -1.22
C MET A 73 12.84 -0.98 -2.40
N VAL A 74 12.64 -2.30 -2.52
CA VAL A 74 13.21 -3.10 -3.62
C VAL A 74 12.60 -2.68 -4.95
N LEU A 75 11.27 -2.56 -5.05
CA LEU A 75 10.57 -2.11 -6.26
C LEU A 75 11.07 -0.73 -6.71
N ARG A 76 11.25 0.20 -5.76
CA ARG A 76 11.71 1.57 -6.02
C ARG A 76 13.11 1.63 -6.63
N LYS A 77 13.98 0.66 -6.29
CA LYS A 77 15.37 0.60 -6.77
C LYS A 77 15.51 -0.02 -8.17
N ARG A 78 14.41 -0.51 -8.77
CA ARG A 78 14.39 -1.11 -10.10
C ARG A 78 13.28 -0.52 -10.97
N VAL A 79 13.03 -1.14 -12.11
CA VAL A 79 11.85 -0.89 -12.94
C VAL A 79 10.77 -1.89 -12.51
N PRO A 80 9.71 -1.46 -11.80
CA PRO A 80 8.60 -2.34 -11.45
C PRO A 80 7.68 -2.56 -12.65
N THR A 81 6.96 -3.68 -12.66
CA THR A 81 5.80 -3.87 -13.53
C THR A 81 4.54 -3.32 -12.86
N ARG A 82 3.48 -3.10 -13.64
CA ARG A 82 2.19 -2.68 -13.09
C ARG A 82 1.59 -3.73 -12.15
N GLU A 83 1.77 -5.01 -12.47
CA GLU A 83 1.31 -6.13 -11.65
C GLU A 83 1.97 -6.11 -10.27
N GLU A 84 3.30 -5.93 -10.20
CA GLU A 84 4.03 -5.87 -8.93
C GLU A 84 3.60 -4.69 -8.04
N LEU A 85 3.27 -3.54 -8.65
CA LEU A 85 2.73 -2.41 -7.90
C LEU A 85 1.34 -2.71 -7.31
N LEU A 86 0.50 -3.42 -8.07
CA LEU A 86 -0.84 -3.81 -7.63
C LEU A 86 -0.77 -4.88 -6.54
N ASP A 87 0.07 -5.90 -6.71
CA ASP A 87 0.26 -6.96 -5.71
C ASP A 87 0.70 -6.36 -4.38
N LEU A 88 1.73 -5.51 -4.37
CA LEU A 88 2.18 -4.80 -3.17
C LEU A 88 1.05 -3.96 -2.54
N ALA A 89 0.32 -3.20 -3.35
CA ALA A 89 -0.78 -2.36 -2.86
C ALA A 89 -1.91 -3.19 -2.22
N PHE A 90 -2.21 -4.36 -2.81
CA PHE A 90 -3.23 -5.25 -2.28
C PHE A 90 -2.76 -6.03 -1.05
N GLU A 91 -1.47 -6.21 -0.82
CA GLU A 91 -1.02 -6.85 0.42
C GLU A 91 -1.11 -5.91 1.63
N VAL A 92 -1.08 -4.59 1.42
CA VAL A 92 -1.28 -3.62 2.49
C VAL A 92 -2.74 -3.66 2.97
N ARG A 93 -2.94 -4.17 4.20
CA ARG A 93 -4.23 -4.25 4.88
C ARG A 93 -4.25 -3.38 6.13
N PRO A 94 -5.43 -2.90 6.57
CA PRO A 94 -5.52 -2.16 7.82
C PRO A 94 -5.12 -3.04 9.01
N VAL A 95 -4.37 -2.44 9.94
CA VAL A 95 -3.97 -3.02 11.22
C VAL A 95 -5.20 -3.36 12.05
N PHE A 96 -6.24 -2.53 12.00
CA PHE A 96 -7.51 -2.77 12.64
C PHE A 96 -8.65 -2.16 11.84
N LYS A 97 -9.84 -2.78 11.92
CA LYS A 97 -11.08 -2.25 11.33
C LYS A 97 -11.74 -1.26 12.29
N ASP A 98 -11.86 -1.66 13.54
CA ASP A 98 -12.29 -0.83 14.65
C ASP A 98 -11.09 -0.57 15.56
N VAL A 99 -10.88 0.67 16.00
CA VAL A 99 -9.71 1.07 16.79
C VAL A 99 -9.79 0.42 18.19
N PRO A 100 -8.85 -0.48 18.55
CA PRO A 100 -8.81 -1.02 19.90
C PRO A 100 -8.42 0.08 20.91
N PRO A 101 -8.97 0.07 22.13
CA PRO A 101 -8.58 1.02 23.17
C PRO A 101 -7.06 1.03 23.38
N GLY A 102 -6.46 2.21 23.47
CA GLY A 102 -5.02 2.39 23.67
C GLY A 102 -4.19 2.40 22.38
N LEU A 103 -4.79 2.07 21.22
CA LEU A 103 -4.12 2.07 19.92
C LEU A 103 -4.48 3.27 19.03
N GLU A 104 -5.13 4.28 19.58
CA GLU A 104 -5.57 5.48 18.86
C GLU A 104 -4.38 6.20 18.20
N GLY A 105 -3.20 6.14 18.82
CA GLY A 105 -1.95 6.70 18.26
C GLY A 105 -1.50 6.07 16.94
N LEU A 106 -2.00 4.88 16.59
CA LEU A 106 -1.64 4.21 15.34
C LEU A 106 -2.57 4.56 14.17
N VAL A 107 -3.72 5.17 14.41
CA VAL A 107 -4.74 5.45 13.39
C VAL A 107 -4.15 6.27 12.25
N GLY A 108 -3.48 7.38 12.57
CA GLY A 108 -2.88 8.25 11.55
C GLY A 108 -1.78 7.57 10.73
N LEU A 109 -1.03 6.65 11.35
CA LEU A 109 0.03 5.88 10.68
C LEU A 109 -0.55 4.81 9.76
N GLN A 110 -1.59 4.10 10.22
CA GLN A 110 -2.35 3.17 9.39
C GLN A 110 -2.93 3.91 8.17
N ASP A 111 -3.60 5.04 8.38
CA ASP A 111 -4.24 5.79 7.31
C ASP A 111 -3.21 6.30 6.28
N ALA A 112 -2.02 6.69 6.74
CA ALA A 112 -0.93 7.07 5.86
C ALA A 112 -0.48 5.88 4.98
N ALA A 113 -0.25 4.71 5.57
CA ALA A 113 0.14 3.51 4.83
C ALA A 113 -0.94 3.09 3.82
N MET A 114 -2.22 3.10 4.23
CA MET A 114 -3.35 2.76 3.36
C MET A 114 -3.48 3.72 2.18
N ARG A 115 -3.39 5.05 2.42
CA ARG A 115 -3.44 6.05 1.34
C ARG A 115 -2.26 5.91 0.37
N SER A 116 -1.05 5.65 0.89
CA SER A 116 0.12 5.44 0.04
C SER A 116 -0.02 4.18 -0.82
N ALA A 117 -0.58 3.09 -0.27
CA ALA A 117 -0.87 1.89 -1.04
C ALA A 117 -1.94 2.14 -2.12
N GLU A 118 -3.02 2.86 -1.80
CA GLU A 118 -4.07 3.21 -2.77
C GLU A 118 -3.54 4.04 -3.94
N SER A 119 -2.54 4.89 -3.70
CA SER A 119 -1.90 5.68 -4.77
C SER A 119 -1.25 4.81 -5.86
N LEU A 120 -0.76 3.62 -5.50
CA LEU A 120 -0.17 2.66 -6.45
C LEU A 120 -1.22 2.02 -7.37
N VAL A 121 -2.48 1.96 -6.94
CA VAL A 121 -3.59 1.39 -7.73
C VAL A 121 -4.12 2.37 -8.78
N THR A 122 -4.02 3.67 -8.50
CA THR A 122 -4.55 4.73 -9.36
C THR A 122 -3.74 4.81 -10.67
N VAL A 123 -4.42 4.84 -11.81
CA VAL A 123 -3.79 5.09 -13.12
C VAL A 123 -3.41 6.56 -13.22
N LEU A 124 -2.13 6.84 -13.47
CA LEU A 124 -1.65 8.22 -13.56
C LEU A 124 -2.01 8.86 -14.91
N PRO A 125 -2.15 10.19 -14.99
CA PRO A 125 -2.42 10.87 -16.26
C PRO A 125 -1.36 10.62 -17.34
N GLY A 126 -0.11 10.39 -16.95
CA GLY A 126 1.02 10.09 -17.85
C GLY A 126 1.15 8.62 -18.26
N GLU A 127 0.24 7.75 -17.82
CA GLU A 127 0.24 6.30 -18.04
C GLU A 127 -0.83 5.86 -19.07
N ARG A 128 -1.32 6.79 -19.90
CA ARG A 128 -2.35 6.57 -20.93
C ARG A 128 -1.79 6.59 -22.34
#